data_AF-A0A840F303-F1
#
_entry.id   AF-A0A840F303-F1
#
_cell.length_a   1.000
_cell.length_b   1.000
_cell.length_c   1.000
_cell.angle_alpha   90.00
_cell.angle_beta   90.00
_cell.angle_gamma   90.00
#
_symmetry.space_group_name_H-M   'P 1'
#
loop_
_entity.id
_entity.type
_entity.pdbx_description
1 polymer ?
#
loop_
_entity_poly.entity_id
_entity_poly.type
_entity_poly.pdbx_seq_one_letter_code
_entity_poly.pdbx_strand_id
1 'polypeptide(L)' 'MAMYRVLNPNEDVIETAEFENAQDAYEWFHQIEVPSHVIGYRMEVDQDGQWTMFDQTDGADSTRRSAR' A
#
# COMPACT_ATOMS: atom_id res chain seq x y z
N MET A 1 0.66 -14.50 -9.55
CA MET A 1 0.88 -14.17 -8.13
C MET A 1 1.73 -12.93 -8.09
N ALA A 2 1.28 -11.91 -7.36
CA ALA A 2 2.02 -10.68 -7.14
C ALA A 2 2.23 -10.51 -5.63
N MET A 3 3.40 -10.01 -5.26
CA MET A 3 3.73 -9.76 -3.86
C MET A 3 3.17 -8.39 -3.48
N TYR A 4 2.40 -8.31 -2.42
CA TYR A 4 1.89 -7.06 -1.88
C TYR A 4 2.56 -6.79 -0.54
N ARG A 5 2.85 -5.51 -0.28
CA ARG A 5 3.40 -5.07 1.00
C ARG A 5 2.67 -3.83 1.48
N VAL A 6 2.44 -3.77 2.78
CA VAL A 6 1.85 -2.62 3.45
C VAL A 6 2.95 -1.91 4.20
N LEU A 7 3.04 -0.61 3.96
CA LEU A 7 3.95 0.30 4.62
C LEU A 7 3.16 1.19 5.56
N ASN A 8 3.72 1.43 6.73
CA ASN A 8 3.23 2.46 7.65
C ASN A 8 3.56 3.87 7.08
N PRO A 9 3.02 4.95 7.68
CA PRO A 9 3.41 6.33 7.30
C PRO A 9 4.89 6.68 7.50
N ASN A 10 5.68 5.85 8.19
CA ASN A 10 7.13 6.00 8.29
C ASN A 10 7.89 5.24 7.20
N GLU A 11 7.18 4.67 6.22
CA GLU A 11 7.71 3.83 5.14
C GLU A 11 8.34 2.50 5.62
N ASP A 12 8.01 2.04 6.83
CA ASP A 12 8.34 0.69 7.30
C ASP A 12 7.32 -0.32 6.80
N VAL A 13 7.81 -1.45 6.31
CA VAL A 13 6.97 -2.59 5.95
C VAL A 13 6.47 -3.26 7.22
N ILE A 14 5.16 -3.21 7.45
CA ILE A 14 4.50 -3.85 8.60
C ILE A 14 3.95 -5.23 8.24
N GLU A 15 3.56 -5.42 6.99
CA GLU A 15 2.94 -6.66 6.54
C GLU A 15 3.23 -6.91 5.06
N THR A 16 3.40 -8.18 4.69
CA THR A 16 3.63 -8.63 3.32
C THR A 16 2.82 -9.87 3.05
N ALA A 17 2.12 -9.93 1.93
CA ALA A 17 1.32 -11.07 1.54
C ALA A 17 1.34 -11.23 0.01
N GLU A 18 1.27 -12.47 -0.47
CA GLU A 18 1.23 -12.77 -1.89
C GLU A 18 -0.21 -13.07 -2.29
N PHE A 19 -0.70 -12.40 -3.34
CA PHE A 19 -2.05 -12.58 -3.83
C PHE A 19 -2.04 -12.95 -5.32
N GLU A 20 -3.03 -13.74 -5.73
CA GLU A 20 -3.22 -14.06 -7.14
C GLU A 20 -3.85 -12.90 -7.91
N ASN A 21 -4.70 -12.11 -7.24
CA ASN A 21 -5.44 -10.99 -7.82
C ASN A 21 -5.34 -9.74 -6.96
N ALA A 22 -5.50 -8.59 -7.60
CA ALA A 22 -5.52 -7.28 -6.94
C ALA A 22 -6.73 -7.07 -6.02
N GLN A 23 -7.84 -7.75 -6.28
CA GLN A 23 -9.06 -7.64 -5.47
C GLN A 23 -8.85 -8.21 -4.06
N ASP A 24 -8.28 -9.42 -3.96
CA ASP A 24 -7.96 -10.05 -2.68
C ASP A 24 -6.99 -9.19 -1.85
N ALA A 25 -5.99 -8.59 -2.50
CA ALA A 25 -5.04 -7.69 -1.86
C ALA A 25 -5.72 -6.41 -1.32
N TYR A 26 -6.65 -5.83 -2.08
CA TYR A 26 -7.43 -4.67 -1.66
C TYR A 26 -8.31 -5.00 -0.44
N GLU A 27 -9.02 -6.13 -0.47
CA GLU A 27 -9.84 -6.57 0.66
C GLU A 27 -8.99 -6.85 1.90
N TRP A 28 -7.82 -7.48 1.73
CA TRP A 28 -6.87 -7.68 2.82
C TRP A 28 -6.39 -6.36 3.41
N PHE A 29 -5.99 -5.39 2.57
CA PHE A 29 -5.56 -4.06 3.03
C PHE A 29 -6.64 -3.34 3.84
N HIS A 30 -7.90 -3.48 3.44
CA HIS A 30 -9.05 -2.94 4.18
C HIS A 30 -9.42 -3.75 5.44
N GLN A 31 -9.02 -5.02 5.52
CA GLN A 31 -9.19 -5.87 6.69
C GLN A 31 -8.10 -5.66 7.75
N ILE A 32 -6.92 -5.14 7.38
CA ILE A 32 -5.91 -4.74 8.35
C ILE A 32 -6.55 -3.67 9.24
N GLU A 33 -6.68 -3.98 10.54
CA GLU A 33 -7.10 -3.02 11.56
C GLU A 33 -6.04 -1.92 11.67
N VAL A 34 -6.10 -0.96 10.75
CA VAL A 34 -5.39 0.30 10.89
C VAL A 34 -6.08 1.06 12.02
N PRO A 35 -5.36 1.49 13.08
CA PRO A 35 -5.96 2.33 14.08
C PRO A 35 -6.57 3.54 13.37
N SER A 36 -7.89 3.76 13.55
CA SER A 36 -8.71 4.68 12.74
C SER A 36 -8.24 6.14 12.75
N HIS A 37 -7.21 6.45 13.53
CA HIS A 37 -6.56 7.75 13.67
C HIS A 37 -5.24 7.89 12.90
N VAL A 38 -4.77 6.83 12.22
CA VAL A 38 -3.49 6.83 11.51
C VAL A 38 -3.75 6.71 10.01
N ILE A 39 -3.63 7.86 9.35
CA ILE A 39 -3.61 8.03 7.90
C ILE A 39 -2.20 7.83 7.35
N GLY A 40 -2.07 7.38 6.11
CA GLY A 40 -0.77 7.24 5.44
C GLY A 40 -0.21 5.82 5.38
N TYR A 41 -1.03 4.79 5.63
CA TYR A 41 -0.64 3.43 5.24
C TYR A 41 -0.68 3.31 3.73
N ARG A 42 0.39 2.79 3.12
CA ARG A 42 0.52 2.60 1.67
C ARG A 42 0.60 1.13 1.36
N MET A 43 -0.16 0.64 0.39
CA MET A 43 0.03 -0.66 -0.21
C MET A 43 0.82 -0.54 -1.51
N GLU A 44 1.86 -1.36 -1.65
CA GLU A 44 2.63 -1.50 -2.88
C GLU A 44 2.52 -2.93 -3.40
N VAL A 45 2.58 -3.07 -4.72
CA VAL A 45 2.58 -4.35 -5.43
C VAL A 45 3.91 -4.53 -6.15
N ASP A 46 4.48 -5.72 -6.05
CA ASP A 46 5.62 -6.14 -6.86
C ASP A 46 5.13 -6.54 -8.25
N GLN A 47 5.62 -5.82 -9.25
CA GLN A 47 5.45 -6.13 -10.66
C GLN A 47 6.83 -6.39 -11.23
N ASP A 48 7.17 -7.66 -11.46
CA ASP A 48 8.44 -8.05 -12.09
C ASP A 48 9.68 -7.56 -11.31
N GLY A 49 9.63 -7.60 -9.96
CA GLY A 49 10.71 -7.10 -9.10
C GLY A 49 10.71 -5.57 -8.92
N GLN A 50 9.69 -4.87 -9.43
CA GLN A 50 9.49 -3.44 -9.23
C GLN A 50 8.26 -3.19 -8.34
N TRP A 51 8.50 -2.58 -7.18
CA TRP A 51 7.45 -2.17 -6.28
C TRP A 51 6.78 -0.89 -6.78
N THR A 52 5.48 -0.97 -7.03
CA THR A 52 4.65 0.15 -7.49
C THR A 52 3.56 0.44 -6.45
N MET A 53 3.29 1.71 -6.18
CA MET A 53 2.19 2.12 -5.32
C MET A 53 0.85 1.66 -5.90
N PHE A 54 0.13 0.84 -5.15
CA PHE A 54 -1.17 0.29 -5.52
C PHE A 54 -2.31 1.11 -4.91
N ASP A 55 -2.31 1.29 -3.58
CA ASP A 55 -3.34 2.02 -2.84
C ASP A 55 -2.75 2.69 -1.57
N GLN A 56 -3.48 3.62 -0.95
CA GLN A 56 -3.09 4.25 0.31
C GLN A 56 -4.33 4.69 1.09
N THR A 57 -4.32 4.53 2.41
CA THR A 57 -5.36 5.08 3.28
C THR A 57 -5.26 6.60 3.27
N ASP A 58 -6.25 7.23 2.61
CA ASP A 58 -6.26 8.67 2.34
C ASP A 58 -6.16 9.49 3.64
N GLY A 59 -5.03 10.16 3.79
CA GLY A 59 -4.96 11.50 4.33
C GLY A 59 -4.68 12.43 3.17
N ALA A 60 -5.71 13.16 2.73
CA ALA A 60 -5.70 14.10 1.60
C ALA A 60 -4.35 14.76 1.26
N ASP A 61 -3.99 14.64 -0.02
CA ASP A 61 -3.12 15.47 -0.85
C ASP A 61 -1.68 15.79 -0.36
N SER A 62 -0.70 15.26 -1.08
CA SER A 62 0.42 16.11 -1.49
C SER A 62 0.82 15.85 -2.94
N THR A 63 0.28 16.71 -3.80
CA THR A 63 0.93 17.19 -5.03
C THR A 63 2.44 17.33 -4.84
N ARG A 64 3.25 16.31 -5.19
CA ARG A 64 4.69 16.41 -5.50
C ARG A 64 5.16 15.30 -6.46
N ARG A 65 4.59 15.25 -7.67
CA ARG A 65 5.39 14.88 -8.85
C ARG A 65 5.93 16.18 -9.45
N SER A 66 6.90 16.77 -8.76
CA SER A 66 7.69 17.89 -9.25
C SER A 66 8.40 17.48 -10.55
N ALA A 67 8.23 18.32 -11.57
CA ALA A 67 9.11 18.59 -12.69
C ALA A 67 10.18 17.55 -13.06
N ARG A 68 10.07 17.00 -14.26
CA ARG A 68 11.24 16.83 -15.13
C ARG A 68 10.87 17.06 -16.59
#